data_AF-A0A7X9X1H0-F1
#
_entry.id   AF-A0A7X9X1H0-F1
#
_cell.length_a   1.000
_cell.length_b   1.000
_cell.length_c   1.000
_cell.angle_alpha   90.00
_cell.angle_beta   90.00
_cell.angle_gamma   90.00
#
_symmetry.space_group_name_H-M   'P 1'
#
loop_
_entity.id
_entity.type
_entity.pdbx_description
1 polymer ?
#
loop_
_entity_poly.entity_id
_entity_poly.type
_entity_poly.pdbx_seq_one_letter_code
_entity_poly.pdbx_strand_id
1 'polypeptide(L)'
;MANVYSNQVQGVATNSGATGTVWDSITATQPNYPGSVIPQSFEMSLPNGQSVWVHGNATEHMAEYAQMVANNNPPGVVQLTTQQQLSSLQSAVNTATQGGVPYNQLINVSGWELKFAPPRQPGQLPALIHALPTGK
;
A
#
# COMPACT_ATOMS: atom_id res chain seq x y z
N MET A 1 -53.95 27.93 8.85
CA MET A 1 -53.17 28.57 7.77
C MET A 1 -51.79 27.93 7.73
N ALA A 2 -51.46 27.42 6.55
CA ALA A 2 -50.17 27.02 5.96
C ALA A 2 -48.97 26.59 6.84
N ASN A 3 -48.54 25.36 6.56
CA ASN A 3 -47.21 24.79 6.74
C ASN A 3 -46.17 25.46 5.78
N VAL A 4 -44.93 25.00 5.90
CA VAL A 4 -43.81 24.93 4.93
C VAL A 4 -42.62 25.93 5.00
N TYR A 5 -41.44 25.30 4.87
CA TYR A 5 -40.07 25.74 4.51
C TYR A 5 -39.17 26.15 5.69
N SER A 6 -38.14 25.38 6.07
CA SER A 6 -37.02 25.04 5.19
C SER A 6 -36.23 23.83 5.71
N ASN A 7 -36.18 22.74 4.92
CA ASN A 7 -35.14 21.71 5.03
C ASN A 7 -33.88 22.25 4.34
N GLN A 8 -32.85 22.58 5.12
CA GLN A 8 -31.49 22.66 4.60
C GLN A 8 -30.91 21.24 4.66
N VAL A 9 -31.09 20.48 3.58
CA VAL A 9 -30.21 19.35 3.26
C VAL A 9 -28.85 19.97 2.92
N GLN A 10 -28.04 20.21 3.95
CA GLN A 10 -26.62 20.49 3.76
C GLN A 10 -25.98 19.18 3.31
N GLY A 11 -25.43 19.23 2.10
CA GLY A 11 -24.92 18.09 1.36
C GLY A 11 -23.98 17.21 2.16
N VAL A 12 -24.04 15.92 1.86
CA VAL A 12 -23.03 14.94 2.25
C VAL A 12 -21.68 15.49 1.78
N ALA A 13 -20.89 16.01 2.71
CA ALA A 13 -19.51 16.35 2.45
C ALA A 13 -18.79 15.04 2.17
N THR A 14 -18.61 14.71 0.89
CA THR A 14 -17.63 13.69 0.50
C THR A 14 -16.27 14.27 0.90
N ASN A 15 -15.63 13.68 1.92
CA ASN A 15 -14.25 14.00 2.28
C ASN A 15 -13.37 13.67 1.06
N SER A 16 -13.21 14.61 0.13
CA SER A 16 -12.32 14.49 -1.01
C SER A 16 -10.89 14.84 -0.60
N GLY A 17 -10.41 14.21 0.49
CA GLY A 17 -9.02 14.27 0.96
C GLY A 17 -8.13 13.19 0.33
N ALA A 18 -8.69 12.38 -0.58
CA ALA A 18 -7.95 11.39 -1.34
C ALA A 18 -7.08 12.06 -2.42
N THR A 19 -5.82 11.67 -2.48
CA THR A 19 -4.83 12.19 -3.43
C THR A 19 -4.94 11.57 -4.82
N GLY A 20 -5.68 10.46 -4.95
CA GLY A 20 -5.72 9.61 -6.15
C GLY A 20 -4.47 8.76 -6.33
N THR A 21 -3.66 8.60 -5.27
CA THR A 21 -2.39 7.86 -5.33
C THR A 21 -2.44 6.61 -4.46
N VAL A 22 -1.46 5.71 -4.60
CA VAL A 22 -1.34 4.52 -3.75
C VAL A 22 -1.27 4.84 -2.25
N TRP A 23 -0.84 6.06 -1.89
CA TRP A 23 -0.79 6.49 -0.50
C TRP A 23 -2.17 6.51 0.15
N ASP A 24 -3.24 6.71 -0.62
CA ASP A 24 -4.61 6.63 -0.10
C ASP A 24 -5.00 5.20 0.33
N SER A 25 -4.25 4.20 -0.13
CA SER A 25 -4.44 2.79 0.22
C SER A 25 -3.53 2.31 1.33
N ILE A 26 -2.64 3.17 1.85
CA ILE A 26 -1.61 2.80 2.82
C ILE A 26 -1.90 3.46 4.17
N THR A 27 -1.97 2.63 5.22
CA THR A 27 -2.00 3.10 6.62
C THR A 27 -0.75 2.63 7.32
N ALA A 28 0.17 3.55 7.65
CA ALA A 28 1.42 3.23 8.31
C ALA A 28 1.17 2.61 9.70
N THR A 29 1.84 1.49 9.99
CA THR A 29 1.80 0.82 11.30
C THR A 29 3.11 0.97 12.07
N GLN A 30 4.18 1.39 11.39
CA GLN A 30 5.47 1.74 11.98
C GLN A 30 6.04 3.00 11.32
N PRO A 31 7.03 3.68 11.95
CA PRO A 31 7.69 4.84 11.37
C PRO A 31 8.34 4.56 10.03
N ASN A 32 8.68 5.61 9.29
CA ASN A 32 9.49 5.49 8.10
C ASN A 32 10.91 5.02 8.41
N TYR A 33 11.53 4.34 7.45
CA TYR A 33 12.97 4.11 7.51
C TYR A 33 13.72 5.46 7.54
N PRO A 34 14.85 5.57 8.27
CA PRO A 34 15.67 6.77 8.24
C PRO A 34 16.04 7.17 6.81
N GLY A 35 15.75 8.42 6.42
CA GLY A 35 16.03 8.92 5.08
C GLY A 35 15.13 8.38 3.96
N SER A 36 14.02 7.70 4.30
CA SER A 36 13.02 7.22 3.33
C SER A 36 11.65 7.80 3.61
N VAL A 37 10.80 7.84 2.58
CA VAL A 37 9.37 8.16 2.71
C VAL A 37 8.52 6.91 2.92
N ILE A 38 9.12 5.72 2.94
CA ILE A 38 8.43 4.43 3.09
C ILE A 38 8.33 4.05 4.58
N PRO A 39 7.12 3.78 5.12
CA PRO A 39 6.94 3.18 6.43
C PRO A 39 7.56 1.79 6.51
N GLN A 40 8.15 1.42 7.64
CA GLN A 40 8.68 0.07 7.88
C GLN A 40 7.60 -0.99 7.69
N SER A 41 6.41 -0.77 8.23
CA SER A 41 5.25 -1.61 7.95
C SER A 41 4.00 -0.78 7.81
N PHE A 42 3.03 -1.32 7.09
CA PHE A 42 1.75 -0.67 6.84
C PHE A 42 0.67 -1.68 6.46
N GLU A 43 -0.58 -1.30 6.67
CA GLU A 43 -1.71 -1.97 6.01
C GLU A 43 -1.89 -1.39 4.62
N MET A 44 -2.16 -2.25 3.64
CA MET A 44 -2.45 -1.89 2.25
C MET A 44 -3.81 -2.44 1.86
N SER A 45 -4.75 -1.56 1.55
CA SER A 45 -6.00 -1.95 0.90
C SER A 45 -5.76 -2.22 -0.59
N LEU A 46 -6.54 -3.15 -1.14
CA LEU A 46 -6.40 -3.62 -2.51
C LEU A 46 -7.68 -3.29 -3.31
N PRO A 47 -7.56 -3.05 -4.63
CA PRO A 47 -8.72 -2.82 -5.50
C PRO A 47 -9.80 -3.92 -5.45
N ASN A 48 -9.42 -5.16 -5.14
CA ASN A 48 -10.36 -6.28 -4.97
C ASN A 48 -11.13 -6.26 -3.63
N GLY A 49 -10.97 -5.22 -2.81
CA GLY A 49 -11.66 -5.05 -1.52
C GLY A 49 -11.01 -5.79 -0.35
N GLN A 50 -9.92 -6.54 -0.59
CA GLN A 50 -9.13 -7.16 0.47
C GLN A 50 -8.07 -6.19 1.01
N SER A 51 -7.45 -6.56 2.13
CA SER A 51 -6.30 -5.85 2.67
C SER A 51 -5.22 -6.84 3.09
N VAL A 52 -3.97 -6.40 3.04
CA VAL A 52 -2.81 -7.12 3.57
C VAL A 52 -2.02 -6.21 4.51
N TRP A 53 -1.33 -6.82 5.46
CA TRP A 53 -0.32 -6.11 6.24
C TRP A 53 1.06 -6.37 5.63
N VAL A 54 1.78 -5.31 5.28
CA VAL A 54 3.10 -5.38 4.67
C VAL A 54 4.16 -5.26 5.75
N HIS A 55 4.94 -6.32 5.94
CA HIS A 55 5.98 -6.42 6.97
C HIS A 55 7.27 -5.68 6.56
N GLY A 56 8.08 -5.25 7.53
CA GLY A 56 9.40 -4.63 7.32
C GLY A 56 10.30 -5.35 6.33
N ASN A 57 10.44 -6.67 6.47
CA ASN A 57 11.19 -7.49 5.52
C ASN A 57 10.72 -7.37 4.05
N ALA A 58 9.44 -7.04 3.80
CA ALA A 58 8.94 -6.84 2.44
C ALA A 58 9.19 -5.40 1.92
N THR A 59 9.36 -4.42 2.81
CA THR A 59 9.58 -3.01 2.45
C THR A 59 11.05 -2.60 2.46
N GLU A 60 11.93 -3.38 3.08
CA GLU A 60 13.37 -3.08 3.23
C GLU A 60 14.05 -2.78 1.89
N HIS A 61 13.94 -3.65 0.90
CA HIS A 61 14.52 -3.43 -0.43
C HIS A 61 13.93 -2.20 -1.15
N MET A 62 12.67 -1.86 -0.88
CA MET A 62 12.07 -0.65 -1.42
C MET A 62 12.66 0.60 -0.76
N ALA A 63 12.90 0.55 0.54
CA ALA A 63 13.51 1.66 1.29
C ALA A 63 14.96 1.89 0.87
N GLU A 64 15.74 0.82 0.69
CA GLU A 64 17.11 0.89 0.16
C GLU A 64 17.13 1.51 -1.24
N TYR A 65 16.20 1.10 -2.11
CA TYR A 65 16.06 1.68 -3.45
C TYR A 65 15.73 3.17 -3.39
N ALA A 66 14.77 3.58 -2.55
CA ALA A 66 14.41 4.98 -2.37
C ALA A 66 15.60 5.83 -1.88
N GLN A 67 16.39 5.32 -0.92
CA GLN A 67 17.61 5.97 -0.43
C GLN A 67 18.69 6.06 -1.53
N MET A 68 18.87 5.00 -2.32
CA MET A 68 19.80 5.00 -3.45
C MET A 68 19.43 6.05 -4.50
N VAL A 69 18.13 6.17 -4.83
CA VAL A 69 17.63 7.22 -5.72
C VAL A 69 17.90 8.61 -5.11
N ALA A 70 17.70 8.78 -3.80
CA ALA A 70 17.90 10.05 -3.11
C ALA A 70 19.36 10.56 -3.16
N ASN A 71 20.35 9.66 -3.31
CA ASN A 71 21.77 10.06 -3.37
C ASN A 71 22.09 11.02 -4.54
N ASN A 72 21.34 10.95 -5.63
CA ASN A 72 21.63 11.70 -6.86
C ASN A 72 20.42 12.50 -7.39
N ASN A 73 19.30 12.52 -6.68
CA ASN A 73 18.06 13.08 -7.17
C ASN A 73 17.37 13.98 -6.12
N PRO A 74 16.62 15.01 -6.56
CA PRO A 74 15.88 15.85 -5.65
C PRO A 74 14.70 15.09 -5.00
N PRO A 75 14.18 15.56 -3.85
CA PRO A 75 13.10 14.89 -3.12
C PRO A 75 11.86 14.55 -3.95
N GLY A 76 11.47 15.40 -4.90
CA GLY A 76 10.32 15.14 -5.77
C GLY A 76 10.48 13.91 -6.67
N VAL A 77 11.70 13.61 -7.12
CA VAL A 77 11.99 12.40 -7.91
C VAL A 77 11.93 11.17 -7.01
N VAL A 78 12.46 11.26 -5.78
CA VAL A 78 12.38 10.17 -4.80
C VAL A 78 10.92 9.82 -4.49
N GLN A 79 10.08 10.84 -4.29
CA GLN A 79 8.64 10.67 -4.02
C GLN A 79 7.92 10.00 -5.19
N LEU A 80 8.13 10.47 -6.42
CA LEU A 80 7.51 9.89 -7.61
C LEU A 80 7.94 8.44 -7.83
N THR A 81 9.24 8.16 -7.73
CA THR A 81 9.77 6.80 -7.88
C THR A 81 9.22 5.86 -6.82
N THR A 82 9.14 6.31 -5.57
CA THR A 82 8.57 5.53 -4.47
C THR A 82 7.08 5.25 -4.69
N GLN A 83 6.32 6.27 -5.09
CA GLN A 83 4.89 6.12 -5.41
C GLN A 83 4.67 5.10 -6.54
N GLN A 84 5.49 5.15 -7.59
CA GLN A 84 5.42 4.19 -8.70
C GLN A 84 5.73 2.76 -8.24
N GLN A 85 6.75 2.58 -7.39
CA GLN A 85 7.12 1.27 -6.87
C GLN A 85 6.02 0.69 -5.97
N LEU A 86 5.44 1.49 -5.08
CA LEU A 86 4.32 1.08 -4.23
C LEU A 86 3.05 0.77 -5.05
N SER A 87 2.76 1.54 -6.09
CA SER A 87 1.64 1.28 -7.00
C SER A 87 1.82 -0.04 -7.74
N SER A 88 3.06 -0.33 -8.19
CA SER A 88 3.43 -1.60 -8.80
C SER A 88 3.25 -2.77 -7.82
N LEU A 89 3.72 -2.61 -6.58
CA LEU A 89 3.53 -3.61 -5.53
C LEU A 89 2.04 -3.88 -5.27
N GLN A 90 1.22 -2.85 -5.11
CA GLN A 90 -0.23 -2.99 -4.88
C GLN A 90 -0.90 -3.77 -6.02
N SER A 91 -0.55 -3.48 -7.27
CA SER A 91 -1.05 -4.21 -8.43
C SER A 91 -0.67 -5.69 -8.41
N ALA A 92 0.60 -5.99 -8.09
CA ALA A 92 1.10 -7.35 -7.98
C ALA A 92 0.41 -8.14 -6.86
N VAL A 93 0.27 -7.53 -5.68
CA VAL A 93 -0.44 -8.12 -4.54
C VAL A 93 -1.91 -8.34 -4.86
N ASN A 94 -2.59 -7.35 -5.45
CA ASN A 94 -3.99 -7.49 -5.86
C ASN A 94 -4.19 -8.64 -6.85
N THR A 95 -3.25 -8.81 -7.79
CA THR A 95 -3.27 -9.92 -8.75
C THR A 95 -3.05 -11.25 -8.05
N ALA A 96 -2.08 -11.32 -7.13
CA ALA A 96 -1.75 -12.52 -6.37
C ALA A 96 -2.91 -13.05 -5.52
N THR A 97 -3.81 -12.17 -5.06
CA THR A 97 -4.84 -12.52 -4.07
C THR A 97 -6.25 -12.66 -4.64
N GLN A 98 -6.45 -12.55 -5.96
CA GLN A 98 -7.78 -12.65 -6.60
C GLN A 98 -8.51 -13.98 -6.31
N GLY A 99 -7.77 -15.08 -6.17
CA GLY A 99 -8.30 -16.41 -5.85
C GLY A 99 -8.18 -16.82 -4.39
N GLY A 100 -7.86 -15.86 -3.50
CA GLY A 100 -7.42 -16.12 -2.14
C GLY A 100 -5.91 -15.97 -1.97
N VAL A 101 -5.45 -15.83 -0.72
CA VAL A 101 -4.04 -15.53 -0.44
C VAL A 101 -3.16 -16.80 -0.53
N PRO A 102 -2.12 -16.80 -1.39
CA PRO A 102 -1.23 -17.93 -1.57
C PRO A 102 -0.20 -18.01 -0.43
N TYR A 103 -0.59 -18.63 0.70
CA TYR A 103 0.28 -18.70 1.88
C TYR A 103 1.51 -19.60 1.70
N ASN A 104 2.61 -19.19 2.33
CA ASN A 104 3.83 -19.94 2.54
C ASN A 104 4.57 -20.40 1.28
N GLN A 105 4.22 -19.84 0.11
CA GLN A 105 4.87 -20.11 -1.17
C GLN A 105 5.44 -18.81 -1.76
N LEU A 106 6.60 -18.93 -2.42
CA LEU A 106 7.14 -17.86 -3.26
C LEU A 106 6.41 -17.90 -4.60
N ILE A 107 5.89 -16.75 -5.02
CA ILE A 107 5.22 -16.59 -6.31
C ILE A 107 5.84 -15.44 -7.09
N ASN A 108 5.90 -15.58 -8.41
CA ASN A 108 6.30 -14.51 -9.31
C ASN A 108 5.08 -13.98 -10.05
N VAL A 109 4.78 -12.70 -9.87
CA VAL A 109 3.59 -12.06 -10.45
C VAL A 109 3.84 -10.57 -10.67
N SER A 110 3.48 -10.09 -11.86
CA SER A 110 3.54 -8.66 -12.22
C SER A 110 4.89 -7.99 -11.92
N GLY A 111 6.01 -8.70 -12.11
CA GLY A 111 7.36 -8.17 -11.89
C GLY A 111 7.83 -8.19 -10.43
N TRP A 112 7.17 -8.97 -9.56
CA TRP A 112 7.56 -9.16 -8.16
C TRP A 112 7.64 -10.64 -7.81
N GLU A 113 8.60 -10.99 -6.96
CA GLU A 113 8.59 -12.21 -6.17
C GLU A 113 7.97 -11.90 -4.79
N LEU A 114 6.89 -12.60 -4.45
CA LEU A 114 6.11 -12.36 -3.23
C LEU A 114 6.00 -13.62 -2.37
N LYS A 115 5.91 -13.44 -1.06
CA LYS A 115 5.52 -14.51 -0.12
C LYS A 115 4.58 -13.97 0.95
N PHE A 116 3.47 -14.67 1.15
CA PHE A 116 2.49 -14.35 2.18
C PHE A 116 2.56 -15.34 3.35
N ALA A 117 2.25 -14.86 4.55
CA ALA A 117 2.02 -15.67 5.73
C ALA A 117 0.56 -15.51 6.21
N PRO A 118 -0.04 -16.55 6.82
CA PRO A 118 -1.36 -16.43 7.40
C PRO A 118 -1.39 -15.41 8.54
N PRO A 119 -2.58 -14.85 8.86
CA PRO A 119 -2.77 -14.06 10.08
C PRO A 119 -2.24 -14.79 11.31
N ARG A 120 -1.54 -14.09 12.22
CA ARG A 120 -1.02 -14.73 13.45
C ARG A 120 -2.13 -15.02 14.44
N GLN A 121 -3.21 -14.23 14.42
CA GLN A 121 -4.39 -14.36 15.28
C GLN A 121 -5.67 -14.11 14.48
N PRO A 122 -6.82 -14.66 14.92
CA PRO A 122 -8.12 -14.34 14.33
C PRO A 122 -8.37 -12.83 14.27
N GLY A 123 -8.88 -12.35 13.14
CA GLY A 123 -9.16 -10.92 12.91
C GLY A 123 -7.97 -10.09 12.41
N GLN A 124 -6.77 -10.66 12.32
CA GLN A 124 -5.62 -9.98 11.71
C GLN A 124 -5.58 -10.16 10.19
N LEU A 125 -4.88 -9.25 9.52
CA LEU A 125 -4.64 -9.33 8.08
C LEU A 125 -3.64 -10.44 7.73
N PRO A 126 -3.74 -11.02 6.53
CA PRO A 126 -2.65 -11.75 5.89
C PRO A 126 -1.39 -10.87 5.82
N ALA A 127 -0.22 -11.44 6.07
CA ALA A 127 1.03 -10.69 6.06
C ALA A 127 1.79 -10.92 4.75
N LEU A 128 2.16 -9.86 4.04
CA LEU A 128 3.19 -9.91 3.01
C LEU A 128 4.55 -9.82 3.70
N ILE A 129 5.29 -10.93 3.70
CA ILE A 129 6.55 -11.08 4.47
C ILE A 129 7.80 -11.06 3.59
N HIS A 130 7.63 -11.11 2.28
CA HIS A 130 8.69 -10.97 1.27
C HIS A 130 8.12 -10.26 0.05
N ALA A 131 8.83 -9.25 -0.45
CA ALA A 131 8.54 -8.61 -1.73
C ALA A 131 9.85 -8.14 -2.36
N LEU A 132 10.18 -8.73 -3.50
CA LEU A 132 11.38 -8.38 -4.25
C LEU A 132 11.01 -8.05 -5.70
N PRO A 133 11.35 -6.86 -6.23
CA PRO A 133 11.19 -6.59 -7.66
C PRO A 133 12.04 -7.55 -8.50
N THR A 134 11.45 -8.20 -9.50
CA THR A 134 12.12 -9.14 -10.40
C THR A 134 12.30 -8.63 -11.82
N GLY A 135 11.66 -7.51 -12.17
CA GLY A 135 11.86 -6.82 -13.45
C GLY A 135 13.10 -5.92 -13.44
N LYS A 136 13.97 -6.10 -14.44
CA LYS A 136 15.03 -5.14 -14.82
C LYS A 136 14.46 -4.04 -15.70
#